data_AF-A0A7W9G0R9-F1
#
_entry.id   AF-A0A7W9G0R9-F1
#
_cell.length_a   1.000
_cell.length_b   1.000
_cell.length_c   1.000
_cell.angle_alpha   90.00
_cell.angle_beta   90.00
_cell.angle_gamma   90.00
#
_symmetry.space_group_name_H-M   'P 1'
#
loop_
_entity.id
_entity.type
_entity.pdbx_description
1 polymer ?
#
loop_
_entity_poly.entity_id
_entity_poly.type
_entity_poly.pdbx_seq_one_letter_code
_entity_poly.pdbx_strand_id
1 'polypeptide(L)'
;MRVWRLFADWFWRVDRSLGGAAEPHRGQRFSAAHPVCLGLIIGPAFGALIGVMLLISAMAGGQRPLTSTTLLFSLGFSVFVGVFFVGLGYFERLRQRHYGHYQEPRLRPPR
;
A
#
# COMPACT_ATOMS: atom_id res chain seq x y z
N MET A 1 14.64 5.03 -26.13
CA MET A 1 13.98 3.73 -25.83
C MET A 1 14.92 2.67 -25.24
N ARG A 2 16.20 2.59 -25.63
CA ARG A 2 17.15 1.59 -25.12
C ARG A 2 17.46 1.71 -23.63
N VAL A 3 17.60 2.94 -23.13
CA VAL A 3 17.91 3.24 -21.71
C VAL A 3 16.79 2.78 -20.78
N TRP A 4 15.53 3.03 -21.12
CA TRP A 4 14.37 2.58 -20.33
C TRP A 4 14.28 1.06 -20.19
N ARG A 5 14.61 0.32 -21.26
CA ARG A 5 14.66 -1.15 -21.20
C ARG A 5 15.78 -1.64 -20.30
N LEU A 6 16.97 -1.03 -20.38
CA LEU A 6 18.09 -1.36 -19.50
C LEU A 6 17.75 -1.15 -18.02
N PHE A 7 17.09 -0.04 -17.68
CA PHE A 7 16.63 0.21 -16.31
C PHE A 7 15.59 -0.81 -15.87
N ALA A 8 14.62 -1.14 -16.72
CA ALA A 8 13.61 -2.16 -16.40
C ALA A 8 14.26 -3.55 -16.20
N ASP A 9 15.18 -3.94 -17.08
CA ASP A 9 15.88 -5.22 -17.00
C ASP A 9 16.79 -5.32 -15.77
N TRP A 10 17.43 -4.21 -15.39
CA TRP A 10 18.20 -4.12 -14.15
C TRP A 10 17.28 -4.22 -12.94
N PHE A 11 16.18 -3.47 -12.93
CA PHE A 11 15.19 -3.49 -11.85
C PHE A 11 14.65 -4.91 -11.61
N TRP A 12 14.18 -5.59 -12.66
CA TRP A 12 13.67 -6.97 -12.54
C TRP A 12 14.74 -7.97 -12.13
N ARG A 13 16.00 -7.74 -12.51
CA ARG A 13 17.12 -8.56 -12.01
C ARG A 13 17.34 -8.37 -10.51
N VAL A 14 17.33 -7.13 -10.04
CA VAL A 14 17.47 -6.82 -8.61
C VAL A 14 16.30 -7.40 -7.83
N ASP A 15 15.06 -7.15 -8.28
CA ASP A 15 13.86 -7.71 -7.65
C ASP A 15 13.92 -9.24 -7.57
N ARG A 16 14.29 -9.92 -8.67
CA ARG A 16 14.49 -11.38 -8.66
C ARG A 16 15.55 -11.83 -7.65
N SER A 17 16.67 -11.11 -7.54
CA SER A 17 17.74 -11.43 -6.58
C SER A 17 17.31 -11.27 -5.12
N LEU A 18 16.35 -10.39 -4.85
CA LEU A 18 15.75 -10.17 -3.53
C LEU A 18 14.63 -11.17 -3.20
N GLY A 19 14.46 -12.21 -4.02
CA GLY A 19 13.37 -13.19 -3.84
C GLY A 19 12.07 -12.79 -4.52
N GLY A 20 12.12 -11.83 -5.44
CA GLY A 20 11.01 -11.34 -6.25
C GLY A 20 10.20 -12.44 -6.94
N ALA A 21 10.88 -13.50 -7.37
CA ALA A 21 10.28 -14.64 -8.07
C ALA A 21 9.69 -15.73 -7.15
N ALA A 22 9.88 -15.65 -5.83
CA ALA A 22 9.33 -16.62 -4.88
C ALA A 22 7.80 -16.64 -4.92
N GLU A 23 7.20 -17.77 -4.51
CA GLU A 23 5.75 -17.90 -4.49
C GLU A 23 5.12 -16.84 -3.55
N PRO A 24 4.15 -16.03 -4.03
CA PRO A 24 3.62 -14.94 -3.23
C PRO A 24 2.80 -15.46 -2.05
N HIS A 25 3.04 -14.89 -0.88
CA HIS A 25 2.30 -15.22 0.34
C HIS A 25 0.85 -14.70 0.27
N ARG A 26 -0.03 -15.17 1.16
CA ARG A 26 -1.47 -14.82 1.16
C ARG A 26 -1.72 -13.31 1.13
N GLY A 27 -0.97 -12.54 1.93
CA GLY A 27 -1.04 -11.08 1.95
C GLY A 27 -0.67 -10.41 0.62
N GLN A 28 0.39 -10.88 -0.06
CA GLN A 28 0.79 -10.40 -1.38
C GLN A 28 -0.26 -10.72 -2.45
N ARG A 29 -0.87 -11.91 -2.40
CA ARG A 29 -1.98 -12.25 -3.30
C ARG A 29 -3.19 -11.34 -3.06
N PHE A 30 -3.51 -11.07 -1.80
CA PHE A 30 -4.58 -10.14 -1.42
C PHE A 30 -4.31 -8.72 -1.92
N SER A 31 -3.10 -8.19 -1.71
CA SER A 31 -2.73 -6.84 -2.14
C SER A 31 -2.81 -6.69 -3.67
N ALA A 32 -2.35 -7.70 -4.41
CA ALA A 32 -2.46 -7.72 -5.87
C ALA A 32 -3.91 -7.88 -6.36
N ALA A 33 -4.72 -8.68 -5.69
CA ALA A 33 -6.13 -8.88 -6.03
C ALA A 33 -6.98 -7.63 -5.74
N HIS A 34 -6.76 -6.98 -4.60
CA HIS A 34 -7.59 -5.87 -4.12
C HIS A 34 -6.76 -4.64 -3.69
N PRO A 35 -6.08 -3.94 -4.62
CA PRO A 35 -5.25 -2.77 -4.31
C PRO A 35 -6.03 -1.65 -3.60
N VAL A 36 -7.25 -1.38 -4.08
CA VAL A 36 -8.12 -0.34 -3.52
C VAL A 36 -8.56 -0.70 -2.09
N CYS A 37 -9.01 -1.94 -1.87
CA CYS A 37 -9.41 -2.39 -0.53
C CYS A 37 -8.24 -2.27 0.45
N LEU A 38 -7.02 -2.61 0.02
CA LEU A 38 -5.84 -2.51 0.86
C LEU A 38 -5.56 -1.05 1.27
N GLY A 39 -5.64 -0.09 0.35
CA GLY A 39 -5.52 1.32 0.69
C GLY A 39 -6.65 1.83 1.60
N LEU A 40 -7.88 1.39 1.37
CA LEU A 40 -9.06 1.74 2.19
C LEU A 40 -9.02 1.14 3.60
N ILE A 41 -8.27 0.07 3.82
CA ILE A 41 -8.05 -0.49 5.17
C ILE A 41 -6.93 0.28 5.86
N ILE A 42 -5.78 0.42 5.19
CA ILE A 42 -4.56 0.93 5.82
C ILE A 42 -4.63 2.43 6.09
N GLY A 43 -5.17 3.23 5.16
CA GLY A 43 -5.30 4.67 5.32
C GLY A 43 -6.07 5.03 6.60
N PRO A 44 -7.36 4.64 6.72
CA PRO A 44 -8.15 4.89 7.93
C PRO A 44 -7.55 4.31 9.20
N ALA A 45 -6.92 3.14 9.16
CA ALA A 45 -6.24 2.57 10.32
C ALA A 45 -5.09 3.46 10.81
N PHE A 46 -4.27 4.00 9.90
CA PHE A 46 -3.23 4.96 10.22
C PHE A 46 -3.80 6.30 10.73
N GLY A 47 -4.86 6.80 10.09
CA GLY A 47 -5.55 8.00 10.56
C GLY A 47 -6.09 7.84 11.99
N ALA A 48 -6.71 6.70 12.29
CA ALA A 48 -7.20 6.36 13.62
C ALA A 48 -6.05 6.27 14.64
N LEU A 49 -4.94 5.62 14.29
CA LEU A 49 -3.76 5.54 15.15
C LEU A 49 -3.22 6.93 15.52
N ILE A 50 -3.05 7.81 14.52
CA ILE A 50 -2.58 9.19 14.74
C ILE A 50 -3.59 9.95 15.60
N GLY A 51 -4.89 9.81 15.32
CA GLY A 51 -5.96 10.43 16.12
C GLY A 51 -5.91 10.01 17.58
N VAL A 52 -5.73 8.72 17.86
CA VAL A 52 -5.58 8.19 19.24
C VAL A 52 -4.32 8.76 19.90
N MET A 53 -3.19 8.80 19.19
CA MET A 53 -1.95 9.38 19.74
C MET A 53 -2.10 10.88 20.08
N LEU A 54 -2.80 11.63 19.24
CA LEU A 54 -3.10 13.04 19.48
C LEU A 54 -4.02 13.20 20.70
N LEU A 55 -5.03 12.34 20.85
CA LEU A 55 -5.93 12.35 21.99
C LEU A 55 -5.19 12.06 23.31
N ILE A 56 -4.34 11.02 23.32
CA ILE A 56 -3.51 10.67 24.48
C ILE A 56 -2.57 11.83 24.83
N SER A 57 -1.94 12.45 23.82
CA SER A 57 -1.05 13.60 24.03
C SER A 57 -1.79 14.79 24.65
N ALA A 58 -3.01 15.06 24.20
CA ALA A 58 -3.85 16.12 24.76
C ALA A 58 -4.25 15.82 26.22
N MET A 59 -4.63 14.58 26.53
CA MET A 59 -4.96 14.15 27.90
C MET A 59 -3.77 14.20 28.85
N ALA A 60 -2.55 13.93 28.36
CA ALA A 60 -1.32 13.97 29.14
C ALA A 60 -0.79 15.41 29.41
N GLY A 61 -1.56 16.45 29.07
CA GLY A 61 -1.14 17.84 29.20
C GLY A 61 -0.14 18.29 28.14
N GLY A 62 -0.02 17.54 27.03
CA GLY A 62 0.85 17.90 25.91
C GLY A 62 0.46 19.25 25.32
N GLN A 63 1.42 20.16 25.21
CA GLN A 63 1.22 21.53 24.71
C GLN A 63 0.93 21.64 23.21
N ARG A 64 0.62 20.53 22.51
CA ARG A 64 0.18 20.59 21.11
C ARG A 64 -1.32 20.86 21.09
N PRO A 65 -1.77 22.07 20.73
CA PRO A 65 -3.19 22.32 20.64
C PRO A 65 -3.76 21.44 19.51
N LEU A 66 -4.85 20.72 19.81
CA LEU A 66 -5.71 20.05 18.83
C LEU A 66 -6.33 21.14 17.93
N THR A 67 -5.52 21.59 16.98
CA THR A 67 -5.82 22.64 16.02
C THR A 67 -6.40 22.02 14.77
N SER A 68 -7.22 22.79 14.06
CA SER A 68 -7.72 22.43 12.73
C SER A 68 -6.59 22.07 11.77
N THR A 69 -5.44 22.75 11.85
CA THR A 69 -4.24 22.45 11.05
C THR A 69 -3.66 21.06 11.34
N THR A 70 -3.60 20.65 12.61
CA THR A 70 -3.07 19.33 13.01
C THR A 70 -4.01 18.21 12.57
N LEU A 71 -5.32 18.43 12.66
CA LEU A 71 -6.34 17.50 12.17
C LEU A 71 -6.31 17.37 10.64
N LEU A 72 -6.21 18.50 9.91
CA LEU A 72 -6.07 18.51 8.46
C LEU A 72 -4.80 17.81 8.00
N PHE A 73 -3.68 18.04 8.69
CA PHE A 73 -2.43 17.34 8.39
C PHE A 73 -2.56 15.82 8.62
N SER A 74 -3.18 15.40 9.73
CA SER A 74 -3.42 13.98 10.03
C SER A 74 -4.33 13.32 8.99
N LEU A 75 -5.41 13.98 8.58
CA LEU A 75 -6.30 13.51 7.53
C LEU A 75 -5.58 13.42 6.18
N GLY A 76 -4.84 14.46 5.81
CA GLY A 76 -4.04 14.48 4.58
C GLY A 76 -3.01 13.36 4.55
N PHE A 77 -2.32 13.13 5.68
CA PHE A 77 -1.36 12.02 5.81
C PHE A 77 -2.04 10.65 5.72
N SER A 78 -3.20 10.47 6.35
CA SER A 78 -4.00 9.24 6.24
C SER A 78 -4.41 8.93 4.79
N VAL A 79 -4.89 9.94 4.06
CA VAL A 79 -5.21 9.81 2.62
C VAL A 79 -3.98 9.48 1.81
N PHE A 80 -2.86 10.17 2.05
CA PHE A 80 -1.59 9.91 1.39
C PHE A 80 -1.12 8.47 1.61
N VAL A 81 -1.15 7.97 2.85
CA VAL A 81 -0.82 6.58 3.18
C VAL A 81 -1.76 5.62 2.45
N GLY A 82 -3.06 5.87 2.46
CA GLY A 82 -4.03 5.06 1.72
C GLY A 82 -3.69 4.95 0.24
N VAL A 83 -3.46 6.08 -0.44
CA VAL A 83 -3.09 6.13 -1.87
C VAL A 83 -1.76 5.42 -2.13
N PHE A 84 -0.77 5.63 -1.27
CA PHE A 84 0.53 4.94 -1.37
C PHE A 84 0.37 3.43 -1.34
N PHE A 85 -0.46 2.91 -0.42
CA PHE A 85 -0.73 1.48 -0.30
C PHE A 85 -1.58 0.93 -1.46
N VAL A 86 -2.50 1.72 -2.03
CA VAL A 86 -3.13 1.37 -3.32
C VAL A 86 -2.07 1.18 -4.40
N GLY A 87 -1.10 2.11 -4.48
CA GLY A 87 0.03 2.02 -5.39
C GLY A 87 0.86 0.75 -5.19
N LEU A 88 1.16 0.40 -3.94
CA LEU A 88 1.85 -0.86 -3.61
C LEU A 88 1.05 -2.10 -4.07
N GLY A 89 -0.28 -2.09 -3.91
CA GLY A 89 -1.12 -3.19 -4.41
C GLY A 89 -1.07 -3.33 -5.93
N TYR A 90 -1.07 -2.22 -6.66
CA TYR A 90 -0.91 -2.23 -8.13
C TYR A 90 0.49 -2.67 -8.56
N PHE A 91 1.53 -2.23 -7.84
CA PHE A 91 2.89 -2.67 -8.10
C PHE A 91 3.03 -4.18 -7.86
N GLU A 92 2.47 -4.70 -6.76
CA GLU A 92 2.49 -6.13 -6.46
C GLU A 92 1.70 -6.94 -7.50
N ARG A 93 0.59 -6.39 -8.03
CA ARG A 93 -0.11 -6.96 -9.18
C ARG A 93 0.76 -7.03 -10.43
N LEU A 94 1.48 -5.94 -10.76
CA LEU A 94 2.40 -5.90 -11.90
C LEU A 94 3.52 -6.93 -11.72
N ARG A 95 4.10 -7.01 -10.52
CA ARG A 95 5.14 -7.98 -10.15
C ARG A 95 4.66 -9.42 -10.29
N GLN A 96 3.49 -9.76 -9.74
CA GLN A 96 2.93 -11.10 -9.87
C GLN A 96 2.58 -11.45 -11.32
N ARG A 97 2.14 -10.48 -12.13
CA ARG A 97 1.94 -10.67 -13.59
C ARG A 97 3.26 -10.93 -14.30
N HIS A 98 4.33 -10.20 -13.96
CA HIS A 98 5.65 -10.37 -14.56
C HIS A 98 6.22 -11.78 -14.32
N TYR A 99 6.05 -12.33 -13.12
CA TYR A 99 6.53 -13.68 -12.78
C TYR A 99 5.51 -14.81 -13.06
N GLY A 100 4.33 -14.49 -13.59
CA GLY A 100 3.30 -15.48 -13.93
C GLY A 100 2.52 -16.04 -12.73
N HIS A 101 2.66 -15.44 -11.54
CA HIS A 101 1.96 -15.85 -10.31
C HIS A 101 0.53 -15.30 -10.22
N TYR A 102 0.20 -14.28 -11.01
CA TYR A 102 -1.12 -13.65 -10.97
C TYR A 102 -2.13 -14.45 -11.78
N GLN A 103 -3.04 -15.14 -11.10
CA GLN A 103 -4.26 -15.65 -11.72
C GLN A 103 -5.29 -14.53 -11.70
N GLU A 104 -5.71 -14.05 -12.87
CA GLU A 104 -6.85 -13.14 -12.95
C GLU A 104 -8.03 -13.79 -12.19
N PRO A 105 -8.81 -13.01 -11.42
CA PRO A 105 -10.04 -13.52 -10.86
C PRO A 105 -10.92 -13.95 -12.03
N ARG A 106 -10.93 -15.25 -12.35
CA ARG A 106 -11.93 -15.81 -13.25
C ARG A 106 -13.27 -15.38 -12.67
N LEU A 107 -14.05 -14.64 -13.45
CA LEU A 107 -15.48 -14.50 -13.26
C LEU A 107 -16.02 -15.92 -13.06
N ARG A 108 -16.15 -16.36 -11.80
CA ARG A 108 -16.88 -17.59 -11.52
C ARG A 108 -18.31 -17.28 -11.94
N PRO A 109 -18.90 -18.03 -12.88
CA PRO A 109 -20.33 -17.90 -13.09
C PRO A 109 -21.03 -18.15 -11.74
N PRO A 110 -22.08 -17.37 -11.42
CA PRO A 110 -22.86 -17.61 -10.22
C PRO A 110 -23.34 -19.06 -10.21
N ARG A 111 -23.12 -19.75 -9.09
CA ARG A 111 -23.74 -21.06 -8.82
C ARG A 111 -25.13 -20.85 -8.29
#